data_AF-A0A520YVC5-F1
#
_entry.id   AF-A0A520YVC5-F1
#
_cell.length_a   1.000
_cell.length_b   1.000
_cell.length_c   1.000
_cell.angle_alpha   90.00
_cell.angle_beta   90.00
_cell.angle_gamma   90.00
#
_symmetry.space_group_name_H-M   'P 1'
#
loop_
_entity.id
_entity.type
_entity.pdbx_description
1 polymer ?
#
loop_
_entity_poly.entity_id
_entity_poly.type
_entity_poly.pdbx_seq_one_letter_code
_entity_poly.pdbx_strand_id
1 'polypeptide(L)'
;MTKIILFWFGILGVLLFVIAAILGGFQFDDYSHIQQFISESYATGTPYGNQLRYFMYLPSGILLSLFAFFAPRHFPKSKIISIAFGLFAVFYGLGTIVVSVFPCDEGCNRELIDPTISQIIHNLMGGLTYMIVPFAIIAIGIQ
;
A
#
# COMPACT_ATOMS: atom_id res chain seq x y z
N MET A 1 -4.59 11.29 -20.05
CA MET A 1 -3.94 11.86 -18.84
C MET A 1 -2.55 12.32 -19.21
N THR A 2 -2.18 13.56 -18.88
CA THR A 2 -0.86 14.12 -19.23
C THR A 2 0.24 13.50 -18.37
N LYS A 3 1.49 13.52 -18.84
CA LYS A 3 2.66 13.03 -18.07
C LYS A 3 2.80 13.75 -16.72
N ILE A 4 2.51 15.05 -16.69
CA ILE A 4 2.60 15.89 -15.49
C ILE A 4 1.61 15.43 -14.42
N ILE A 5 0.35 15.13 -14.79
CA ILE A 5 -0.65 14.64 -13.82
C ILE A 5 -0.23 13.29 -13.24
N LEU A 6 0.24 12.37 -14.10
CA LEU A 6 0.72 11.06 -13.66
C LEU A 6 1.91 11.16 -12.72
N PHE A 7 2.87 12.02 -13.06
CA PHE A 7 4.01 12.29 -12.20
C PHE A 7 3.57 12.67 -10.79
N TRP A 8 2.63 13.61 -10.67
CA TRP A 8 2.11 14.03 -9.37
C TRP A 8 1.30 12.94 -8.66
N PHE A 9 0.54 12.10 -9.37
CA PHE A 9 -0.10 10.94 -8.74
C PHE A 9 0.91 9.99 -8.10
N GLY A 10 2.00 9.68 -8.80
CA GLY A 10 3.08 8.86 -8.24
C GLY A 10 3.72 9.51 -7.00
N ILE A 11 4.15 10.76 -7.11
CA ILE A 11 4.82 11.48 -6.02
C ILE A 11 3.91 11.64 -4.80
N LEU A 12 2.68 12.15 -4.98
CA LEU A 12 1.76 12.36 -3.87
C LEU A 12 1.31 11.04 -3.23
N GLY A 13 1.12 10.00 -4.03
CA GLY A 13 0.79 8.67 -3.51
C GLY A 13 1.88 8.13 -2.58
N VAL A 14 3.14 8.21 -2.99
CA VAL A 14 4.28 7.80 -2.15
C VAL A 14 4.42 8.69 -0.92
N LEU A 15 4.31 10.02 -1.07
CA LEU A 15 4.43 10.95 0.06
C LEU A 15 3.37 10.70 1.13
N LEU A 16 2.11 10.51 0.73
CA LEU A 16 1.03 10.19 1.67
C LEU A 16 1.31 8.89 2.43
N PHE A 17 1.81 7.85 1.74
CA PHE A 17 2.16 6.58 2.37
C PHE A 17 3.27 6.76 3.41
N VAL A 18 4.38 7.38 3.01
CA VAL A 18 5.57 7.55 3.86
C VAL A 18 5.24 8.41 5.07
N ILE A 19 4.52 9.52 4.88
CA ILE A 19 4.11 10.39 5.98
C ILE A 19 3.18 9.62 6.93
N ALA A 20 2.23 8.84 6.41
CA ALA A 20 1.36 8.02 7.26
C ALA A 20 2.13 6.98 8.09
N ALA A 21 3.13 6.33 7.49
CA ALA A 21 3.96 5.36 8.18
C ALA A 21 4.74 6.01 9.34
N ILE A 22 5.33 7.18 9.09
CA ILE A 22 6.07 7.93 10.12
C ILE A 22 5.13 8.40 11.24
N LEU A 23 4.01 9.04 10.89
CA LEU A 23 3.05 9.55 11.88
C LEU A 23 2.40 8.42 12.69
N GLY A 24 2.14 7.27 12.06
CA GLY A 24 1.63 6.09 12.74
C GLY A 24 2.60 5.51 13.76
N GLY A 25 3.91 5.60 13.51
CA GLY A 25 4.92 5.22 14.50
C GLY A 25 4.95 6.18 15.69
N PHE A 26 4.85 7.49 15.45
CA PHE A 26 4.91 8.51 16.51
C PHE A 26 3.73 8.51 17.49
N GLN A 27 2.67 7.75 17.24
CA GLN A 27 1.57 7.66 18.20
C GLN A 27 1.88 6.76 19.42
N PHE A 28 3.01 6.04 19.41
CA PHE A 28 3.43 5.16 20.50
C PHE A 28 4.88 5.44 20.90
N ASP A 29 5.15 5.39 22.20
CA ASP A 29 6.50 5.65 22.74
C ASP A 29 7.51 4.56 22.36
N ASP A 30 7.06 3.31 22.24
CA ASP A 30 7.92 2.13 22.01
C ASP A 30 7.78 1.51 20.60
N TYR A 31 7.21 2.25 19.62
CA TYR A 31 7.07 1.71 18.26
C TYR A 31 8.41 1.60 17.54
N SER A 32 8.69 0.43 16.96
CA SER A 32 9.88 0.19 16.17
C SER A 32 9.56 -0.08 14.70
N HIS A 33 9.93 0.85 13.81
CA HIS A 33 9.83 0.67 12.35
C HIS A 33 10.64 -0.52 11.81
N ILE A 34 11.55 -1.08 12.60
CA ILE A 34 12.39 -2.22 12.21
C ILE A 34 11.77 -3.54 12.67
N GLN A 35 11.17 -3.57 13.86
CA GLN A 35 10.67 -4.80 14.48
C GLN A 35 9.16 -5.02 14.33
N GLN A 36 8.41 -3.97 13.98
CA GLN A 36 6.96 -4.01 13.85
C GLN A 36 6.52 -3.72 12.43
N PHE A 37 5.34 -4.24 12.07
CA PHE A 37 4.72 -3.93 10.81
C PHE A 37 4.19 -2.50 10.80
N ILE A 38 4.21 -1.87 9.63
CA ILE A 38 3.56 -0.58 9.43
C ILE A 38 2.05 -0.68 9.72
N SER A 39 1.42 -1.83 9.41
CA SER A 39 0.00 -2.06 9.69
C SER A 39 -0.36 -2.08 11.17
N GLU A 40 0.56 -2.43 12.06
CA GLU A 40 0.34 -2.33 13.51
C GLU A 40 0.12 -0.87 13.93
N SER A 41 0.76 0.06 13.22
CA SER A 41 0.69 1.49 13.48
C SER A 41 -0.66 2.12 13.05
N TYR A 42 -1.59 1.35 12.53
CA TYR A 42 -2.95 1.82 12.25
C TYR A 42 -3.98 0.71 12.43
N ALA A 43 -3.64 -0.29 13.24
CA ALA A 43 -4.52 -1.38 13.61
C ALA A 43 -5.82 -0.87 14.22
N THR A 44 -6.83 -1.74 14.26
CA THR A 44 -8.08 -1.46 14.97
C THR A 44 -7.78 -1.14 16.44
N GLY A 45 -8.43 -0.10 16.97
CA GLY A 45 -8.24 0.34 18.37
C GLY A 45 -7.10 1.35 18.60
N THR A 46 -6.27 1.62 17.59
CA THR A 46 -5.18 2.61 17.73
C THR A 46 -5.69 4.07 17.74
N PRO A 47 -5.02 5.00 18.44
CA PRO A 47 -5.51 6.37 18.66
C PRO A 47 -5.86 7.14 17.37
N TYR A 48 -5.02 7.03 16.33
CA TYR A 48 -5.20 7.72 15.05
C TYR A 48 -5.36 6.77 13.86
N GLY A 49 -5.63 5.48 14.10
CA GLY A 49 -5.67 4.46 13.05
C GLY A 49 -6.66 4.76 11.93
N ASN A 50 -7.88 5.20 12.26
CA ASN A 50 -8.90 5.55 11.27
C ASN A 50 -8.46 6.75 10.41
N GLN A 51 -7.87 7.77 11.03
CA GLN A 51 -7.43 8.97 10.34
C GLN A 51 -6.30 8.65 9.36
N LEU A 52 -5.30 7.87 9.81
CA LEU A 52 -4.20 7.41 8.96
C LEU A 52 -4.71 6.58 7.78
N ARG A 53 -5.63 5.65 8.03
CA ARG A 53 -6.22 4.79 6.98
C ARG A 53 -7.01 5.60 5.95
N TYR A 54 -7.98 6.39 6.37
CA TYR A 54 -8.92 7.03 5.45
C TYR A 54 -8.38 8.30 4.79
N PHE A 55 -7.51 9.07 5.46
CA PHE A 55 -6.99 10.32 4.90
C PHE A 55 -5.60 10.19 4.27
N MET A 56 -4.87 9.11 4.53
CA MET A 56 -3.50 8.97 4.03
C MET A 56 -3.30 7.69 3.22
N TYR A 57 -3.47 6.50 3.80
CA TYR A 57 -3.22 5.23 3.10
C TYR A 57 -4.23 4.97 1.98
N LEU A 58 -5.52 5.21 2.22
CA LEU A 58 -6.55 5.03 1.21
C LEU A 58 -6.35 5.97 0.00
N PRO A 59 -6.18 7.30 0.18
CA PRO A 59 -5.84 8.18 -0.93
C PRO A 59 -4.51 7.85 -1.61
N SER A 60 -3.50 7.41 -0.83
CA SER A 60 -2.24 6.92 -1.39
C SER A 60 -2.46 5.74 -2.35
N GLY A 61 -3.21 4.72 -1.94
CA GLY A 61 -3.55 3.57 -2.77
C GLY A 61 -4.31 3.97 -4.04
N ILE A 62 -5.24 4.92 -3.96
CA ILE A 62 -5.95 5.46 -5.12
C ILE A 62 -4.98 6.12 -6.10
N LEU A 63 -4.13 7.04 -5.63
CA LEU A 63 -3.18 7.76 -6.46
C LEU A 63 -2.16 6.81 -7.12
N LEU A 64 -1.65 5.83 -6.37
CA LEU A 64 -0.72 4.83 -6.89
C LEU A 64 -1.38 3.90 -7.92
N SER A 65 -2.64 3.53 -7.71
CA SER A 65 -3.42 2.77 -8.69
C SER A 65 -3.59 3.55 -10.00
N LEU A 66 -3.99 4.83 -9.89
CA LEU A 66 -4.16 5.71 -11.04
C LEU A 66 -2.84 5.99 -11.77
N PHE A 67 -1.74 6.15 -11.02
CA PHE A 67 -0.43 6.23 -11.64
C PHE A 67 -0.13 4.96 -12.44
N ALA A 68 -0.23 3.80 -11.79
CA ALA A 68 0.21 2.54 -12.37
C ALA A 68 -0.66 2.05 -13.55
N PHE A 69 -1.98 2.25 -13.51
CA PHE A 69 -2.84 1.90 -14.65
C PHE A 69 -2.61 2.78 -15.90
N PHE A 70 -2.10 4.00 -15.72
CA PHE A 70 -2.00 4.98 -16.81
C PHE A 70 -0.59 5.26 -17.27
N ALA A 71 0.42 5.04 -16.43
CA ALA A 71 1.83 5.19 -16.77
C ALA A 71 2.27 4.39 -18.01
N PRO A 72 1.87 3.11 -18.22
CA PRO A 72 2.31 2.29 -19.37
C PRO A 72 2.06 2.92 -20.74
N ARG A 73 1.05 3.79 -20.86
CA ARG A 73 0.72 4.49 -22.11
C ARG A 73 1.81 5.46 -22.57
N HIS A 74 2.72 5.82 -21.67
CA HIS A 74 3.83 6.75 -21.93
C HIS A 74 5.18 6.05 -22.12
N PHE A 75 5.20 4.72 -22.06
CA PHE A 75 6.37 3.89 -22.33
C PHE A 75 6.31 3.31 -23.75
N PRO A 76 7.44 2.83 -24.29
CA PRO A 76 7.44 2.00 -25.50
C PRO A 76 6.47 0.83 -25.35
N LYS A 77 5.88 0.39 -26.46
CA LYS A 77 4.95 -0.75 -26.45
C LYS A 77 5.68 -2.03 -26.03
N SER A 78 5.56 -2.40 -24.76
CA SER A 78 6.07 -3.64 -24.19
C SER A 78 4.97 -4.34 -23.40
N LYS A 79 4.79 -5.64 -23.67
CA LYS A 79 3.88 -6.50 -22.89
C LYS A 79 4.37 -6.61 -21.44
N ILE A 80 5.69 -6.65 -21.23
CA ILE A 80 6.28 -6.76 -19.90
C ILE A 80 5.96 -5.51 -19.08
N ILE A 81 6.19 -4.32 -19.64
CA ILE A 81 5.84 -3.04 -18.98
C ILE A 81 4.35 -3.03 -18.61
N SER A 82 3.48 -3.39 -19.56
CA SER A 82 2.02 -3.37 -19.34
C SER A 82 1.59 -4.33 -18.22
N ILE A 83 2.14 -5.55 -18.20
CA ILE A 83 1.85 -6.55 -17.16
C ILE A 83 2.41 -6.07 -15.81
N ALA A 84 3.66 -5.61 -15.77
CA ALA A 84 4.33 -5.23 -14.55
C ALA A 84 3.65 -4.04 -13.86
N PHE A 85 3.30 -3.00 -14.61
CA PHE A 85 2.48 -1.90 -14.08
C PHE A 85 1.07 -2.35 -13.68
N GLY A 86 0.46 -3.29 -14.41
CA GLY A 86 -0.84 -3.88 -14.02
C GLY A 86 -0.77 -4.62 -12.70
N LEU A 87 0.26 -5.44 -12.49
CA LEU A 87 0.53 -6.13 -11.23
C LEU A 87 0.78 -5.13 -10.09
N PHE A 88 1.58 -4.09 -10.32
CA PHE A 88 1.78 -3.03 -9.34
C PHE A 88 0.47 -2.30 -9.00
N ALA A 89 -0.35 -1.97 -10.01
CA ALA A 89 -1.63 -1.30 -9.80
C ALA A 89 -2.59 -2.14 -8.95
N VAL A 90 -2.68 -3.43 -9.20
CA VAL A 90 -3.57 -4.35 -8.47
C VAL A 90 -3.03 -4.67 -7.09
N PHE A 91 -1.79 -5.14 -6.99
CA PHE A 91 -1.29 -5.69 -5.73
C PHE A 91 -0.72 -4.63 -4.80
N TYR A 92 -0.18 -3.51 -5.31
CA TYR A 92 0.26 -2.41 -4.46
C TYR A 92 -0.80 -1.32 -4.34
N GLY A 93 -1.28 -0.78 -5.47
CA GLY A 93 -2.25 0.31 -5.49
C GLY A 93 -3.59 -0.09 -4.85
N LEU A 94 -4.32 -1.02 -5.48
CA LEU A 94 -5.59 -1.52 -4.96
C LEU A 94 -5.39 -2.32 -3.67
N GLY A 95 -4.26 -3.03 -3.53
CA GLY A 95 -3.89 -3.69 -2.28
C GLY A 95 -3.85 -2.73 -1.09
N THR A 96 -3.24 -1.56 -1.26
CA THR A 96 -3.21 -0.50 -0.23
C THR A 96 -4.61 0.01 0.11
N ILE A 97 -5.50 0.13 -0.88
CA ILE A 97 -6.91 0.48 -0.66
C ILE A 97 -7.59 -0.59 0.19
N VAL A 98 -7.44 -1.86 -0.18
CA VAL A 98 -8.06 -3.00 0.52
C VAL A 98 -7.60 -3.05 1.97
N VAL A 99 -6.31 -3.00 2.25
CA VAL A 99 -5.79 -3.05 3.65
C VAL A 99 -6.13 -1.78 4.45
N SER A 100 -6.44 -0.67 3.78
CA SER A 100 -6.97 0.53 4.44
C SER A 100 -8.44 0.38 4.81
N VAL A 101 -9.24 -0.35 4.04
CA VAL A 101 -10.66 -0.62 4.35
C VAL A 101 -10.79 -1.76 5.35
N PHE A 102 -9.97 -2.79 5.21
CA PHE A 102 -9.89 -3.96 6.06
C PHE A 102 -8.57 -3.93 6.86
N PRO A 103 -8.54 -3.24 8.03
CA PRO A 103 -7.35 -3.15 8.86
C PRO A 103 -7.06 -4.49 9.53
N CYS A 104 -5.85 -4.63 10.05
CA CYS A 104 -5.57 -5.70 10.99
C CYS A 104 -6.30 -5.47 12.33
N ASP A 105 -6.49 -6.55 13.07
CA ASP A 105 -6.97 -6.55 14.44
C ASP A 105 -5.95 -5.85 15.35
N GLU A 106 -6.32 -5.61 16.60
CA GLU A 106 -5.41 -5.01 17.58
C GLU A 106 -4.11 -5.84 17.69
N GLY A 107 -2.95 -5.15 17.64
CA GLY A 107 -1.63 -5.80 17.58
C GLY A 107 -1.38 -6.64 16.31
N CYS A 108 -2.23 -6.52 15.29
CA CYS A 108 -2.27 -7.33 14.07
C CYS A 108 -2.33 -8.86 14.27
N ASN A 109 -2.74 -9.34 15.45
CA ASN A 109 -2.99 -10.76 15.77
C ASN A 109 -2.02 -11.74 15.09
N ARG A 110 -0.71 -11.62 15.41
CA ARG A 110 0.35 -12.38 14.74
C ARG A 110 0.21 -13.90 14.88
N GLU A 111 -0.39 -14.35 15.98
CA GLU A 111 -0.63 -15.77 16.28
C GLU A 111 -1.90 -16.32 15.60
N LEU A 112 -2.70 -15.45 14.97
CA LEU A 112 -3.96 -15.79 14.30
C LEU A 112 -4.93 -16.55 15.21
N ILE A 113 -5.04 -16.11 16.47
CA ILE A 113 -6.01 -16.66 17.43
C ILE A 113 -7.33 -15.93 17.23
N ASP A 114 -8.36 -16.64 16.78
CA ASP A 114 -9.70 -16.10 16.47
C ASP A 114 -9.69 -14.80 15.64
N PRO A 115 -9.04 -14.78 14.46
CA PRO A 115 -8.85 -13.56 13.68
C PRO A 115 -10.17 -13.10 13.06
N THR A 116 -10.39 -11.79 13.00
CA THR A 116 -11.53 -11.27 12.26
C THR A 116 -11.39 -11.52 10.75
N ILE A 117 -12.51 -11.46 10.03
CA ILE A 117 -12.48 -11.51 8.55
C ILE A 117 -11.63 -10.36 8.00
N SER A 118 -11.63 -9.20 8.66
CA SER A 118 -10.79 -8.07 8.27
C SER A 118 -9.31 -8.42 8.33
N GLN A 119 -8.85 -9.03 9.43
CA GLN A 119 -7.47 -9.50 9.59
C GLN A 119 -7.07 -10.53 8.53
N ILE A 120 -7.97 -11.45 8.18
CA ILE A 120 -7.71 -12.46 7.15
C ILE A 120 -7.53 -11.78 5.78
N ILE A 121 -8.44 -10.87 5.40
CA ILE A 121 -8.34 -10.11 4.14
C ILE A 121 -7.05 -9.28 4.12
N HIS A 122 -6.74 -8.61 5.24
CA HIS A 122 -5.55 -7.79 5.40
C HIS A 122 -4.28 -8.60 5.16
N ASN A 123 -4.15 -9.75 5.83
CA ASN A 123 -2.97 -10.62 5.72
C ASN A 123 -2.84 -11.25 4.35
N LEU A 124 -3.95 -11.69 3.73
CA LEU A 124 -3.93 -12.22 2.38
C LEU A 124 -3.42 -11.16 1.39
N MET A 125 -3.96 -9.94 1.48
CA MET A 125 -3.57 -8.86 0.58
C MET A 125 -2.13 -8.41 0.83
N GLY A 126 -1.71 -8.30 2.09
CA GLY A 126 -0.32 -8.02 2.46
C GLY A 126 0.64 -9.08 1.93
N GLY A 127 0.30 -10.37 2.10
CA GLY A 127 1.10 -11.48 1.59
C GLY A 127 1.25 -11.45 0.05
N LEU A 128 0.15 -11.26 -0.68
CA LEU A 128 0.18 -11.11 -2.14
C LEU A 128 1.02 -9.90 -2.57
N THR A 129 0.95 -8.79 -1.83
CA THR A 129 1.76 -7.60 -2.08
C THR A 129 3.25 -7.94 -1.99
N TYR A 130 3.70 -8.56 -0.89
CA TYR A 130 5.10 -8.94 -0.71
C TYR A 130 5.59 -9.96 -1.72
N MET A 131 4.73 -10.89 -2.17
CA MET A 131 5.10 -11.91 -3.14
C MET A 131 5.18 -11.38 -4.58
N ILE A 132 4.41 -10.37 -4.96
CA ILE A 132 4.24 -9.99 -6.38
C ILE A 132 4.93 -8.67 -6.70
N VAL A 133 4.79 -7.66 -5.83
CA VAL A 133 5.19 -6.28 -6.13
C VAL A 133 6.71 -6.12 -6.37
N PRO A 134 7.62 -6.79 -5.62
CA PRO A 134 9.05 -6.69 -5.91
C PRO A 134 9.39 -7.10 -7.34
N PHE A 135 8.82 -8.22 -7.84
CA PHE A 135 9.04 -8.67 -9.21
C PHE A 135 8.44 -7.73 -10.25
N ALA A 136 7.27 -7.14 -9.95
CA ALA A 136 6.66 -6.14 -10.80
C ALA A 136 7.56 -4.90 -10.94
N ILE A 137 8.11 -4.37 -9.84
CA ILE A 137 9.01 -3.22 -9.87
C ILE A 137 10.29 -3.53 -10.64
N ILE A 138 10.91 -4.69 -10.40
CA ILE A 138 12.10 -5.12 -11.13
C ILE A 138 11.81 -5.22 -12.64
N ALA A 139 10.68 -5.80 -13.02
CA ALA A 139 10.29 -5.91 -14.43
C ALA A 139 10.03 -4.56 -15.11
N ILE A 140 9.57 -3.55 -14.36
CA ILE A 140 9.45 -2.17 -14.86
C ILE A 140 10.84 -1.56 -15.11
N GLY A 141 11.83 -1.84 -14.25
CA GLY A 141 13.15 -1.21 -14.33
C GLY A 141 14.12 -1.81 -15.36
N ILE A 142 13.87 -3.02 -15.87
CA ILE A 142 14.75 -3.74 -16.81
C ILE A 142 14.37 -3.47 -18.29
N GLN A 143 13.21 -2.87 -18.57
CA GLN A 143 12.66 -2.64 -19.91
C GLN A 143 12.73 -1.16 -20.29
#